data_AF-A0A2V7E628-F1
#
_entry.id   AF-A0A2V7E628-F1
#
_cell.length_a   1.000
_cell.length_b   1.000
_cell.length_c   1.000
_cell.angle_alpha   90.00
_cell.angle_beta   90.00
_cell.angle_gamma   90.00
#
_symmetry.space_group_name_H-M   'P 1'
#
loop_
_entity.id
_entity.type
_entity.pdbx_description
1 polymer ?
#
loop_
_entity_poly.entity_id
_entity_poly.type
_entity_poly.pdbx_seq_one_letter_code
_entity_poly.pdbx_strand_id
1 'polypeptide(L)'
;MAPRRAKSQRPVFVDTVYWLALINKNDQWHERALDWSAQSTGSLVTTEAVLTEVADALCRADRRRWAVEAIRAVRSDPAITIVAGSASMFSRAFELYSERPDKDWSLTDCVSFVLMKEQALDRALTADIHFVQAGFRALLRE
;
A
#
# COMPACT_ATOMS: atom_id res chain seq x y z
N MET A 1 -2.36 -20.55 -34.82
CA MET A 1 -2.96 -19.75 -33.74
C MET A 1 -1.85 -19.33 -32.79
N ALA A 2 -1.49 -18.05 -32.75
CA ALA A 2 -0.56 -17.54 -31.74
C ALA A 2 -1.27 -17.49 -30.38
N PRO A 3 -0.60 -17.84 -29.27
CA PRO A 3 -1.21 -17.72 -27.95
C PRO A 3 -1.49 -16.23 -27.67
N ARG A 4 -2.72 -15.92 -27.27
CA ARG A 4 -3.07 -14.62 -26.69
C ARG A 4 -2.11 -14.39 -25.52
N ARG A 5 -1.23 -13.38 -25.62
CA ARG A 5 -0.49 -12.88 -24.46
C ARG A 5 -1.51 -12.59 -23.36
N ALA A 6 -1.42 -13.28 -22.23
CA ALA A 6 -2.09 -12.83 -21.02
C ALA A 6 -1.69 -11.36 -20.82
N LYS A 7 -2.67 -10.45 -20.74
CA LYS A 7 -2.37 -9.07 -20.34
C LYS A 7 -1.69 -9.18 -18.98
N SER A 8 -0.39 -8.88 -18.92
CA SER A 8 0.29 -8.69 -17.65
C SER A 8 -0.53 -7.68 -16.86
N GLN A 9 -1.17 -8.12 -15.79
CA GLN A 9 -1.91 -7.20 -14.92
C GLN A 9 -0.86 -6.24 -14.35
N ARG A 10 -1.05 -4.94 -14.55
CA ARG A 10 -0.16 -3.93 -13.98
C ARG A 10 -0.10 -4.13 -12.47
N PRO A 11 1.07 -4.02 -11.82
CA PRO A 11 1.16 -4.16 -10.38
C PRO A 11 0.21 -3.20 -9.66
N VAL A 12 -0.24 -3.59 -8.48
CA VAL A 12 -1.12 -2.78 -7.64
C VAL A 12 -0.35 -2.37 -6.38
N PHE A 13 -0.39 -1.09 -6.06
CA PHE A 13 0.23 -0.59 -4.83
C PHE A 13 -0.60 -1.03 -3.62
N VAL A 14 0.05 -1.39 -2.51
CA VAL A 14 -0.63 -1.80 -1.28
C VAL A 14 -0.29 -0.84 -0.16
N ASP A 15 -1.33 -0.19 0.35
CA ASP A 15 -1.25 0.81 1.40
C ASP A 15 -1.51 0.21 2.79
N THR A 16 -1.17 0.97 3.84
CA THR A 16 -1.41 0.64 5.24
C THR A 16 -2.86 0.26 5.52
N VAL A 17 -3.82 0.98 4.93
CA VAL A 17 -5.26 0.72 5.13
C VAL A 17 -5.63 -0.72 4.77
N TYR A 18 -5.11 -1.25 3.67
CA TYR A 18 -5.41 -2.63 3.26
C TYR A 18 -4.81 -3.66 4.22
N TRP A 19 -3.58 -3.45 4.69
CA TRP A 19 -2.96 -4.35 5.67
C TRP A 19 -3.73 -4.37 6.99
N LEU A 20 -4.09 -3.20 7.51
CA LEU A 20 -4.87 -3.09 8.74
C LEU A 20 -6.26 -3.72 8.58
N ALA A 21 -6.91 -3.51 7.43
CA ALA A 21 -8.17 -4.15 7.11
C ALA A 21 -8.07 -5.67 7.10
N LEU A 22 -7.02 -6.26 6.52
CA LEU A 22 -6.81 -7.73 6.55
C LEU A 22 -6.54 -8.27 7.97
N ILE A 23 -5.77 -7.54 8.78
CA ILE A 23 -5.37 -7.98 10.12
C ILE A 23 -6.52 -7.86 11.13
N ASN A 24 -7.31 -6.79 11.04
CA ASN A 24 -8.38 -6.50 11.99
C ASN A 24 -9.74 -6.88 11.41
N LYS A 25 -10.30 -8.01 11.88
CA LYS A 25 -11.63 -8.48 11.49
C LYS A 25 -12.79 -7.51 11.76
N ASN A 26 -12.60 -6.54 12.65
CA ASN A 26 -13.61 -5.53 12.96
C ASN A 26 -13.41 -4.24 12.15
N ASP A 27 -12.43 -4.21 11.25
CA ASP A 27 -12.24 -3.07 10.34
C ASP A 27 -13.40 -3.01 9.34
N GLN A 28 -13.90 -1.80 9.08
CA GLN A 28 -15.03 -1.61 8.17
C GLN A 28 -14.73 -2.06 6.72
N TRP A 29 -13.44 -2.15 6.35
CA TRP A 29 -13.01 -2.59 5.03
C TRP A 29 -12.57 -4.06 5.00
N HIS A 30 -12.68 -4.80 6.11
CA HIS A 30 -12.20 -6.18 6.25
C HIS A 30 -12.73 -7.09 5.14
N GLU A 31 -14.04 -7.13 4.94
CA GLU A 31 -14.68 -7.98 3.92
C GLU A 31 -14.20 -7.64 2.51
N ARG A 32 -14.12 -6.34 2.16
CA ARG A 32 -13.61 -5.92 0.84
C ARG A 32 -12.14 -6.30 0.64
N ALA A 33 -11.33 -6.20 1.69
CA ALA A 33 -9.93 -6.58 1.64
C ALA A 33 -9.78 -8.10 1.44
N LEU A 34 -10.59 -8.91 2.14
CA LEU A 34 -10.63 -10.37 1.96
C LEU A 34 -11.07 -10.77 0.56
N ASP A 35 -12.14 -10.16 0.03
CA ASP A 35 -12.64 -10.42 -1.32
C ASP A 35 -11.55 -10.15 -2.37
N TRP A 36 -10.81 -9.04 -2.21
CA TRP A 36 -9.72 -8.71 -3.12
C TRP A 36 -8.57 -9.71 -3.02
N SER A 37 -8.18 -10.09 -1.80
CA SER A 37 -7.14 -11.09 -1.53
C SER A 37 -7.47 -12.43 -2.19
N ALA A 38 -8.73 -12.85 -2.16
CA ALA A 38 -9.18 -14.11 -2.76
C ALA A 38 -9.21 -14.10 -4.30
N GLN A 39 -9.43 -12.93 -4.92
CA GLN A 39 -9.64 -12.79 -6.36
C GLN A 39 -8.39 -12.35 -7.12
N SER A 40 -7.41 -11.76 -6.44
CA SER A 40 -6.24 -11.20 -7.07
C SER A 40 -5.17 -12.25 -7.40
N THR A 41 -4.69 -12.20 -8.64
CA THR A 41 -3.54 -12.99 -9.12
C THR A 41 -2.41 -12.09 -9.64
N GLY A 42 -2.44 -10.79 -9.30
CA GLY A 42 -1.51 -9.78 -9.80
C GLY A 42 -0.35 -9.53 -8.85
N SER A 43 0.76 -8.99 -9.37
CA SER A 43 1.89 -8.56 -8.55
C SER A 43 1.52 -7.38 -7.67
N LEU A 44 1.97 -7.42 -6.42
CA LEU A 44 1.76 -6.36 -5.43
C LEU A 44 3.06 -5.58 -5.22
N VAL A 45 2.92 -4.28 -4.95
CA VAL A 45 4.05 -3.41 -4.60
C VAL A 45 3.71 -2.64 -3.33
N THR A 46 4.62 -2.57 -2.38
CA THR A 46 4.50 -1.74 -1.15
C THR A 46 5.86 -1.11 -0.84
N THR A 47 5.94 -0.29 0.21
CA THR A 47 7.21 0.27 0.71
C THR A 47 7.50 -0.15 2.13
N GLU A 48 8.77 -0.08 2.54
CA GLU A 48 9.14 -0.21 3.95
C GLU A 48 8.48 0.87 4.83
N ALA A 49 8.18 2.06 4.27
CA ALA A 49 7.47 3.12 4.99
C ALA A 49 6.03 2.68 5.34
N VAL A 50 5.30 2.07 4.41
CA VAL A 50 3.98 1.48 4.67
C VAL A 50 4.07 0.39 5.75
N LEU A 51 5.07 -0.51 5.68
CA LEU A 51 5.23 -1.55 6.71
C LEU A 51 5.59 -0.96 8.08
N THR A 52 6.32 0.15 8.12
CA THR A 52 6.61 0.91 9.34
C THR A 52 5.32 1.47 9.92
N GLU A 53 4.48 2.09 9.09
CA GLU A 53 3.20 2.66 9.53
C GLU A 53 2.22 1.58 10.03
N VAL A 54 2.19 0.40 9.39
CA VAL A 54 1.43 -0.76 9.92
C VAL A 54 1.93 -1.16 11.31
N ALA A 55 3.25 -1.22 11.52
CA ALA A 55 3.82 -1.56 12.82
C ALA A 55 3.49 -0.51 13.88
N ASP A 56 3.54 0.78 13.53
CA ASP A 56 3.23 1.90 14.41
C ASP A 56 1.73 1.93 14.77
N ALA A 57 0.84 1.68 13.81
CA ALA A 57 -0.60 1.57 14.05
C ALA A 57 -0.97 0.41 15.00
N LEU A 58 -0.16 -0.64 15.03
CA LEU A 58 -0.31 -1.83 15.88
C LEU A 58 0.71 -1.88 17.02
N CYS A 59 1.31 -0.74 17.39
CA CYS A 59 2.42 -0.69 18.34
C CYS A 59 2.09 -1.14 19.77
N ARG A 60 0.80 -1.17 20.15
CA ARG A 60 0.35 -1.61 21.48
C ARG A 60 0.80 -3.05 21.75
N ALA A 61 1.23 -3.32 22.98
CA ALA A 61 1.84 -4.61 23.34
C ALA A 61 0.96 -5.83 23.05
N ASP A 62 -0.36 -5.71 23.23
CA ASP A 62 -1.36 -6.75 22.94
C ASP A 62 -1.59 -7.01 21.45
N ARG A 63 -1.24 -6.05 20.57
CA ARG A 63 -1.43 -6.11 19.11
C ARG A 63 -0.12 -6.28 18.33
N ARG A 64 1.03 -5.99 18.94
CA ARG A 64 2.35 -6.04 18.31
C ARG A 64 2.65 -7.37 17.61
N ARG A 65 2.20 -8.49 18.19
CA ARG A 65 2.37 -9.82 17.58
C ARG A 65 1.72 -9.91 16.19
N TRP A 66 0.57 -9.27 15.98
CA TRP A 66 -0.14 -9.29 14.71
C TRP A 66 0.63 -8.52 13.63
N ALA A 67 1.20 -7.36 13.99
CA ALA A 67 2.08 -6.62 13.08
C ALA A 67 3.29 -7.45 12.65
N VAL A 68 3.95 -8.12 13.61
CA VAL A 68 5.12 -8.95 13.34
C VAL A 68 4.77 -10.13 12.43
N GLU A 69 3.67 -10.82 12.70
CA GLU A 69 3.18 -11.93 11.89
C GLU A 69 2.83 -11.47 10.47
N ALA A 70 2.08 -10.38 10.33
CA ALA A 70 1.71 -9.82 9.03
C ALA A 70 2.94 -9.37 8.22
N ILE A 71 3.86 -8.59 8.81
CA ILE A 71 5.07 -8.13 8.12
C ILE A 71 5.97 -9.31 7.72
N ARG A 72 6.06 -10.36 8.55
CA ARG A 72 6.80 -11.58 8.16
C ARG A 72 6.16 -12.26 6.97
N ALA A 73 4.83 -12.41 6.96
CA ALA A 73 4.11 -13.00 5.85
C ALA A 73 4.35 -12.20 4.56
N VAL A 74 4.20 -10.87 4.62
CA VAL A 74 4.46 -9.96 3.49
C VAL A 74 5.89 -10.09 2.96
N ARG A 75 6.89 -10.14 3.85
CA ARG A 75 8.32 -10.30 3.47
C ARG A 75 8.65 -11.66 2.88
N SER A 76 7.87 -12.69 3.19
CA SER A 76 8.08 -14.05 2.68
C SER A 76 7.35 -14.34 1.37
N ASP A 77 6.40 -13.49 0.98
CA ASP A 77 5.57 -13.69 -0.20
C ASP A 77 6.28 -13.17 -1.48
N PRO A 78 6.64 -14.05 -2.43
CA PRO A 78 7.31 -13.63 -3.67
C PRO A 78 6.42 -12.83 -4.63
N ALA A 79 5.10 -12.81 -4.42
CA ALA A 79 4.18 -11.99 -5.20
C ALA A 79 4.21 -10.51 -4.78
N ILE A 80 4.81 -10.20 -3.62
CA ILE A 80 4.88 -8.84 -3.07
C ILE A 80 6.29 -8.29 -3.21
N THR A 81 6.41 -7.21 -3.98
CA THR A 81 7.64 -6.41 -4.05
C THR A 81 7.61 -5.34 -2.97
N ILE A 82 8.57 -5.41 -2.04
CA ILE A 82 8.76 -4.36 -1.03
C ILE A 82 9.89 -3.45 -1.51
N VAL A 83 9.56 -2.18 -1.73
CA VAL A 83 10.54 -1.18 -2.11
C VAL A 83 11.18 -0.59 -0.85
N ALA A 84 12.50 -0.73 -0.76
CA ALA A 84 13.28 -0.23 0.36
C ALA A 84 13.30 1.31 0.39
N GLY A 85 13.35 1.87 1.59
CA GLY A 85 13.56 3.30 1.79
C GLY A 85 14.95 3.72 1.30
N SER A 86 15.05 4.89 0.67
CA SER A 86 16.33 5.50 0.33
C SER A 86 16.33 6.99 0.70
N ALA A 87 17.52 7.56 0.89
CA ALA A 87 17.64 8.99 1.15
C ALA A 87 17.03 9.85 0.03
N SER A 88 17.18 9.43 -1.23
CA SER A 88 16.57 10.13 -2.37
C SER A 88 15.03 10.02 -2.37
N MET A 89 14.48 8.87 -1.99
CA MET A 89 13.03 8.69 -1.84
C MET A 89 12.49 9.56 -0.71
N PHE A 90 13.17 9.57 0.44
CA PHE A 90 12.81 10.42 1.57
C PHE A 90 12.81 11.90 1.20
N SER A 91 13.89 12.41 0.58
CA SER A 91 13.98 13.82 0.19
C SER A 91 12.85 14.25 -0.75
N ARG A 92 12.53 13.43 -1.76
CA ARG A 92 11.45 13.72 -2.73
C ARG A 92 10.06 13.65 -2.09
N ALA A 93 9.84 12.68 -1.19
CA ALA A 93 8.59 12.58 -0.44
C ALA A 93 8.43 13.77 0.52
N PHE A 94 9.52 14.21 1.17
CA PHE A 94 9.52 15.36 2.06
C PHE A 94 9.31 16.68 1.31
N GLU A 95 9.89 16.84 0.12
CA GLU A 95 9.62 17.96 -0.77
C GLU A 95 8.13 18.00 -1.14
N LEU A 96 7.57 16.88 -1.63
CA LEU A 96 6.13 16.78 -1.93
C LEU A 96 5.25 17.10 -0.72
N TYR A 97 5.61 16.59 0.47
CA TYR A 97 4.91 16.89 1.72
C TYR A 97 4.93 18.39 2.03
N SER A 98 6.08 19.05 1.87
CA SER A 98 6.24 20.49 2.13
C SER A 98 5.46 21.37 1.15
N GLU A 99 5.26 20.91 -0.08
CA GLU A 99 4.51 21.62 -1.12
C GLU A 99 2.99 21.48 -1.00
N ARG A 100 2.51 20.67 -0.06
CA ARG A 100 1.08 20.33 0.10
C ARG A 100 0.51 20.72 1.47
N PRO A 101 0.62 22.00 1.88
CA PRO A 101 -0.01 22.48 3.11
C PRO A 101 -1.55 22.45 3.05
N ASP A 102 -2.12 22.25 1.85
CA ASP A 102 -3.55 22.13 1.60
C ASP A 102 -4.10 20.69 1.76
N LYS A 103 -3.28 19.77 2.29
CA LYS A 103 -3.58 18.35 2.38
C LYS A 103 -3.11 17.77 3.71
N ASP A 104 -3.91 16.86 4.27
CA ASP A 104 -3.57 16.10 5.48
C ASP A 104 -2.77 14.81 5.16
N TRP A 105 -1.95 14.84 4.11
CA TRP A 105 -1.17 13.67 3.68
C TRP A 105 -0.08 13.35 4.68
N SER A 106 0.06 12.08 5.06
CA SER A 106 1.21 11.65 5.87
C SER A 106 2.49 11.66 5.01
N LEU A 107 3.66 11.58 5.66
CA LEU A 107 4.90 11.37 4.92
C LEU A 107 4.93 9.98 4.27
N THR A 108 4.28 8.97 4.86
CA THR A 108 4.08 7.64 4.26
C THR A 108 3.27 7.72 2.97
N ASP A 109 2.21 8.52 2.96
CA ASP A 109 1.40 8.80 1.77
C ASP A 109 2.27 9.42 0.68
N CYS A 110 3.07 10.43 1.03
CA CYS A 110 3.97 11.09 0.08
C CYS A 110 5.03 10.14 -0.50
N VAL A 111 5.59 9.24 0.32
CA VAL A 111 6.50 8.17 -0.15
C VAL A 111 5.79 7.26 -1.14
N SER A 112 4.55 6.85 -0.82
CA SER A 112 3.72 6.02 -1.69
C SER A 112 3.45 6.70 -3.02
N PHE A 113 3.07 7.99 -3.01
CA PHE A 113 2.77 8.76 -4.22
C PHE A 113 3.98 8.97 -5.12
N VAL A 114 5.15 9.25 -4.54
CA VAL A 114 6.40 9.36 -5.28
C VAL A 114 6.72 8.04 -5.99
N LEU A 115 6.65 6.92 -5.26
CA LEU A 115 6.90 5.60 -5.85
C LEU A 115 5.91 5.25 -6.95
N MET A 116 4.61 5.46 -6.70
CA MET A 116 3.56 5.14 -7.66
C MET A 116 3.73 5.96 -8.95
N LYS A 117 4.09 7.24 -8.86
CA LYS A 117 4.40 8.07 -10.03
C LYS A 117 5.62 7.55 -10.80
N GLU A 118 6.71 7.22 -10.10
CA GLU A 118 7.94 6.70 -10.70
C GLU A 118 7.73 5.39 -11.45
N GLN A 119 6.89 4.50 -10.91
CA GLN A 119 6.60 3.20 -11.51
C GLN A 119 5.35 3.19 -12.40
N ALA A 120 4.75 4.36 -12.66
CA ALA A 120 3.52 4.51 -13.43
C ALA A 120 2.37 3.61 -12.93
N LEU A 121 2.26 3.47 -11.61
CA LEU A 121 1.16 2.77 -10.94
C LEU A 121 0.00 3.73 -10.73
N ASP A 122 -1.20 3.31 -11.11
CA ASP A 122 -2.43 4.11 -11.05
C ASP A 122 -3.45 3.57 -10.02
N ARG A 123 -3.21 2.38 -9.47
CA ARG A 123 -4.14 1.66 -8.59
C ARG A 123 -3.49 1.33 -7.26
N ALA A 124 -4.18 1.62 -6.17
CA ALA A 124 -3.78 1.30 -4.81
C ALA A 124 -4.89 0.54 -4.07
N LEU A 125 -4.51 -0.50 -3.31
CA LEU A 125 -5.36 -1.13 -2.32
C LEU A 125 -5.38 -0.26 -1.08
N THR A 126 -6.35 0.63 -1.06
CA THR A 126 -6.64 1.51 0.06
C THR A 126 -8.08 1.97 -0.04
N ALA A 127 -8.62 2.46 1.08
CA ALA A 127 -9.83 3.25 1.12
C ALA A 127 -9.56 4.75 1.37
N ASP A 128 -8.29 5.13 1.55
CA ASP A 128 -7.89 6.48 1.86
C ASP A 128 -8.22 7.45 0.70
N ILE A 129 -8.83 8.59 1.05
CA ILE A 129 -9.13 9.65 0.10
C ILE A 129 -7.87 10.36 -0.40
N HIS A 130 -6.76 10.31 0.35
CA HIS A 130 -5.49 10.95 -0.02
C HIS A 130 -4.98 10.43 -1.38
N PHE A 131 -5.11 9.12 -1.63
CA PHE A 131 -4.74 8.52 -2.91
C PHE A 131 -5.60 9.07 -4.05
N VAL A 132 -6.89 9.28 -3.83
CA VAL A 132 -7.79 9.89 -4.82
C VAL A 132 -7.41 11.35 -5.06
N GLN A 133 -7.12 12.12 -4.01
CA GLN A 133 -6.67 13.51 -4.10
C GLN A 133 -5.34 13.63 -4.87
N ALA A 134 -4.46 12.64 -4.74
CA ALA A 134 -3.18 12.57 -5.45
C ALA A 134 -3.30 12.05 -6.90
N GLY A 135 -4.50 11.69 -7.35
CA GLY A 135 -4.80 11.27 -8.73
C GLY A 135 -4.75 9.75 -8.97
N PHE A 136 -4.74 8.94 -7.92
CA PHE A 136 -4.75 7.47 -8.00
C PHE A 136 -6.14 6.88 -7.75
N ARG A 137 -6.34 5.63 -8.13
CA ARG A 137 -7.54 4.85 -7.84
C ARG A 137 -7.40 4.10 -6.53
N ALA A 138 -8.27 4.40 -5.57
CA ALA A 138 -8.37 3.70 -4.29
C ALA A 138 -9.37 2.54 -4.41
N LEU A 139 -8.84 1.33 -4.64
CA LEU A 139 -9.63 0.17 -5.06
C LEU A 139 -10.66 -0.31 -4.02
N LEU A 140 -10.44 -0.08 -2.71
CA LEU A 140 -11.41 -0.49 -1.70
C LEU A 140 -12.64 0.42 -1.64
N ARG A 141 -12.61 1.56 -2.35
CA ARG A 141 -13.74 2.49 -2.48
C ARG A 141 -14.63 2.20 -3.69
N GLU A 142 -14.21 1.28 -4.56
CA GLU A 142 -14.91 0.91 -5.79
C GLU A 142 -15.94 -0.21 -5.57
#